data_AF-A0A7R9KL36-F1
#
_entry.id   AF-A0A7R9KL36-F1
#
_cell.length_a   1.000
_cell.length_b   1.000
_cell.length_c   1.000
_cell.angle_alpha   90.00
_cell.angle_beta   90.00
_cell.angle_gamma   90.00
#
_symmetry.space_group_name_H-M   'P 1'
#
loop_
_entity.id
_entity.type
_entity.pdbx_description
1 polymer ?
#
loop_
_entity_poly.entity_id
_entity_poly.type
_entity_poly.pdbx_seq_one_letter_code
_entity_poly.pdbx_strand_id
1 'polypeptide(L)'
;YGWHLLTQAYPNLSSLTLRQCRLTEPELTKIITACDRLKHLDISDNQWVGASIKHLSAGIESLVCGDLSNDESLEQILANLIAGPGRHLRSLTLSGALSPLHALQHMIELRELELHYHTDDDDEGVGAGGVTGGVLADIGHLCLHGLVLEQIRCYDQRSAVDERQFQLMLKRSPELRRLAIVGDYEWDLRLSDKSMHRLTVMCPALEDLTLTGNGLIGDTGIASLSALPLQRVTLSSFQSVTDASIQTLLQRTPVRHLTLTDMSGITENLVVRAVTLCEERRDRHLDLTLCTAHMNRKMLANLPMPGNLRVRVDTGRSNKLADDQEPSTFQMMVVIGMSALILLMALLTTIVVVLVPMAMALMMIHEYLRQCSVSVPDVMVTLFQVKSALSGQWALARQAYVKLMYT
;
A
#
# COMPACT_ATOMS: atom_id res chain seq x y z
N TYR A 1 -28.71 -6.20 -22.26
CA TYR A 1 -29.66 -7.29 -22.59
C TYR A 1 -29.31 -8.62 -21.93
N GLY A 2 -28.03 -9.03 -21.85
CA GLY A 2 -27.65 -10.33 -21.29
C GLY A 2 -27.96 -10.57 -19.80
N TRP A 3 -27.93 -9.53 -18.94
CA TRP A 3 -28.05 -9.72 -17.48
C TRP A 3 -29.42 -10.24 -17.02
N HIS A 4 -30.51 -9.90 -17.70
CA HIS A 4 -31.83 -10.44 -17.39
C HIS A 4 -31.95 -11.94 -17.70
N LEU A 5 -31.12 -12.46 -18.63
CA LEU A 5 -31.06 -13.89 -18.89
C LEU A 5 -30.32 -14.62 -17.76
N LEU A 6 -29.47 -13.93 -17.00
CA LEU A 6 -28.64 -14.55 -15.97
C LEU A 6 -29.52 -15.08 -14.82
N THR A 7 -30.53 -14.32 -14.41
CA THR A 7 -31.45 -14.74 -13.34
C THR A 7 -32.48 -15.76 -13.82
N GLN A 8 -32.86 -15.71 -15.10
CA GLN A 8 -33.72 -16.72 -15.72
C GLN A 8 -33.00 -18.07 -15.92
N ALA A 9 -31.74 -18.03 -16.35
CA ALA A 9 -30.92 -19.22 -16.57
C ALA A 9 -30.42 -19.82 -15.25
N TYR A 10 -30.16 -18.99 -14.24
CA TYR A 10 -29.58 -19.40 -12.96
C TYR A 10 -30.42 -18.90 -11.77
N PRO A 11 -31.62 -19.47 -11.53
CA PRO A 11 -32.54 -19.02 -10.46
C PRO A 11 -32.04 -19.30 -9.04
N ASN A 12 -30.94 -20.04 -8.90
CA ASN A 12 -30.32 -20.38 -7.61
C ASN A 12 -28.92 -19.75 -7.46
N LEU A 13 -28.60 -18.73 -8.25
CA LEU A 13 -27.32 -18.04 -8.15
C LEU A 13 -27.16 -17.39 -6.77
N SER A 14 -26.20 -17.89 -5.99
CA SER A 14 -25.92 -17.40 -4.63
C SER A 14 -24.56 -16.70 -4.51
N SER A 15 -23.67 -16.87 -5.48
CA SER A 15 -22.35 -16.25 -5.51
C SER A 15 -22.05 -15.72 -6.90
N LEU A 16 -21.53 -14.51 -6.99
CA LEU A 16 -21.19 -13.86 -8.24
C LEU A 16 -19.89 -13.05 -8.08
N THR A 17 -18.95 -13.28 -9.00
CA THR A 17 -17.69 -12.52 -9.08
C THR A 17 -17.66 -11.76 -10.40
N LEU A 18 -17.50 -10.45 -10.32
CA LEU A 18 -17.46 -9.51 -11.43
C LEU A 18 -16.16 -8.69 -11.40
N ARG A 19 -15.04 -9.32 -11.07
CA ARG A 19 -13.75 -8.64 -10.92
C ARG A 19 -13.24 -8.07 -12.26
N GLN A 20 -12.71 -6.85 -12.25
CA GLN A 20 -12.13 -6.18 -13.42
C GLN A 20 -13.04 -6.16 -14.67
N CYS A 21 -14.35 -6.11 -14.47
CA CYS A 21 -15.33 -6.18 -15.55
C CYS A 21 -15.60 -4.83 -16.23
N ARG A 22 -14.99 -3.74 -15.74
CA ARG A 22 -15.18 -2.36 -16.25
C ARG A 22 -16.65 -1.94 -16.28
N LEU A 23 -17.39 -2.33 -15.25
CA LEU A 23 -18.82 -2.02 -15.12
C LEU A 23 -19.02 -0.53 -14.82
N THR A 24 -20.10 0.04 -15.36
CA THR A 24 -20.61 1.35 -14.93
C THR A 24 -21.63 1.21 -13.80
N GLU A 25 -21.86 2.26 -13.00
CA GLU A 25 -22.87 2.27 -11.92
C GLU A 25 -24.26 1.78 -12.39
N PRO A 26 -24.82 2.25 -13.53
CA PRO A 26 -26.14 1.78 -13.98
C PRO A 26 -26.15 0.31 -14.40
N GLU A 27 -25.02 -0.22 -14.87
CA GLU A 27 -24.90 -1.63 -15.24
C GLU A 27 -24.85 -2.52 -14.00
N LEU A 28 -24.02 -2.17 -13.01
CA LEU A 28 -23.97 -2.92 -11.76
C LEU A 28 -25.33 -2.88 -11.06
N THR A 29 -25.97 -1.71 -10.99
CA THR A 29 -27.31 -1.56 -10.40
C THR A 29 -28.33 -2.50 -11.05
N LYS A 30 -28.33 -2.63 -12.38
CA LYS A 30 -29.22 -3.57 -13.09
C LYS A 30 -28.92 -5.03 -12.75
N ILE A 31 -27.65 -5.39 -12.58
CA ILE A 31 -27.24 -6.75 -12.24
C ILE A 31 -27.71 -7.11 -10.82
N ILE A 32 -27.37 -6.27 -9.83
CA ILE A 32 -27.64 -6.55 -8.42
C ILE A 32 -29.14 -6.51 -8.09
N THR A 33 -29.91 -5.64 -8.74
CA THR A 33 -31.36 -5.58 -8.56
C THR A 33 -32.09 -6.76 -9.20
N ALA A 34 -31.49 -7.39 -10.21
CA ALA A 34 -32.04 -8.60 -10.81
C ALA A 34 -31.72 -9.85 -9.98
N CYS A 35 -30.61 -9.87 -9.24
CA CYS A 35 -30.10 -11.05 -8.53
C CYS A 35 -30.41 -10.98 -7.01
N ASP A 36 -31.68 -11.17 -6.65
CA ASP A 36 -32.18 -11.03 -5.27
C ASP A 36 -31.63 -12.08 -4.27
N ARG A 37 -31.27 -13.28 -4.76
CA ARG A 37 -30.78 -14.42 -3.96
C ARG A 37 -29.26 -14.45 -3.73
N LEU A 38 -28.53 -13.45 -4.20
CA LEU A 38 -27.10 -13.39 -3.97
C LEU A 38 -26.78 -13.28 -2.48
N LYS A 39 -25.79 -14.07 -2.06
CA LYS A 39 -25.22 -14.06 -0.71
C LYS A 39 -23.78 -13.54 -0.73
N HIS A 40 -23.05 -13.85 -1.80
CA HIS A 40 -21.67 -13.45 -1.99
C HIS A 40 -21.55 -12.64 -3.27
N LEU A 41 -20.96 -11.46 -3.16
CA LEU A 41 -20.68 -10.62 -4.30
C LEU A 41 -19.23 -10.11 -4.23
N ASP A 42 -18.48 -10.34 -5.29
CA ASP A 42 -17.16 -9.75 -5.48
C ASP A 42 -17.21 -8.82 -6.69
N ILE A 43 -17.06 -7.53 -6.43
CA ILE A 43 -16.99 -6.46 -7.43
C ILE A 43 -15.63 -5.75 -7.40
N SER A 44 -14.59 -6.44 -6.89
CA SER A 44 -13.23 -5.89 -6.82
C SER A 44 -12.72 -5.40 -8.17
N ASP A 45 -11.88 -4.36 -8.11
CA ASP A 45 -11.26 -3.73 -9.26
C ASP A 45 -12.25 -3.22 -10.34
N ASN A 46 -13.46 -2.82 -9.94
CA ASN A 46 -14.35 -2.01 -10.77
C ASN A 46 -14.39 -0.58 -10.23
N GLN A 47 -14.08 0.39 -11.09
CA GLN A 47 -14.08 1.80 -10.72
C GLN A 47 -15.48 2.39 -10.85
N TRP A 48 -15.81 3.35 -9.97
CA TRP A 48 -17.03 4.16 -9.98
C TRP A 48 -18.33 3.36 -9.84
N VAL A 49 -18.30 2.25 -9.10
CA VAL A 49 -19.50 1.44 -8.84
C VAL A 49 -19.97 1.49 -7.39
N GLY A 50 -19.30 2.25 -6.52
CA GLY A 50 -19.58 2.29 -5.09
C GLY A 50 -20.98 2.79 -4.76
N ALA A 51 -21.49 3.80 -5.47
CA ALA A 51 -22.86 4.27 -5.30
C ALA A 51 -23.94 3.22 -5.62
N SER A 52 -23.64 2.17 -6.41
CA SER A 52 -24.59 1.09 -6.70
C SER A 52 -24.87 0.20 -5.50
N ILE A 53 -23.92 0.07 -4.56
CA ILE A 53 -24.01 -0.93 -3.48
C ILE A 53 -25.19 -0.68 -2.52
N LYS A 54 -25.72 0.54 -2.49
CA LYS A 54 -26.96 0.87 -1.76
C LYS A 54 -28.20 0.10 -2.27
N HIS A 55 -28.15 -0.41 -3.49
CA HIS A 55 -29.22 -1.18 -4.12
C HIS A 55 -29.06 -2.70 -3.97
N LEU A 56 -28.04 -3.16 -3.26
CA LEU A 56 -27.87 -4.58 -2.96
C LEU A 56 -29.03 -5.11 -2.12
N SER A 57 -29.40 -6.37 -2.36
CA SER A 57 -30.43 -7.02 -1.57
C SER A 57 -29.98 -7.23 -0.13
N ALA A 58 -30.92 -7.24 0.81
CA ALA A 58 -30.65 -7.50 2.22
C ALA A 58 -30.12 -8.93 2.49
N GLY A 59 -30.14 -9.81 1.49
CA GLY A 59 -29.63 -11.18 1.58
C GLY A 59 -28.11 -11.33 1.39
N ILE A 60 -27.40 -10.26 1.02
CA ILE A 60 -25.94 -10.29 0.89
C ILE A 60 -25.31 -10.46 2.27
N GLU A 61 -24.53 -11.54 2.41
CA GLU A 61 -23.80 -11.88 3.64
C GLU A 61 -22.32 -11.52 3.53
N SER A 62 -21.77 -11.49 2.30
CA SER A 62 -20.35 -11.25 2.02
C SER A 62 -20.18 -10.36 0.80
N LEU A 63 -19.37 -9.31 0.96
CA LEU A 63 -19.12 -8.34 -0.08
C LEU A 63 -17.61 -8.02 -0.16
N VAL A 64 -17.08 -8.12 -1.37
CA VAL A 64 -15.72 -7.66 -1.70
C VAL A 64 -15.86 -6.46 -2.62
N CYS A 65 -15.55 -5.28 -2.10
CA CYS A 65 -15.46 -4.04 -2.85
C CYS A 65 -13.97 -3.69 -3.02
N GLY A 66 -13.53 -3.54 -4.26
CA GLY A 66 -12.15 -3.12 -4.56
C GLY A 66 -11.98 -1.61 -4.46
N ASP A 67 -10.91 -1.10 -5.07
CA ASP A 67 -10.63 0.32 -5.24
C ASP A 67 -11.75 0.96 -6.09
N LEU A 68 -12.79 1.48 -5.41
CA LEU A 68 -14.01 1.97 -6.04
C LEU A 68 -13.83 3.33 -6.73
N SER A 69 -12.69 4.00 -6.53
CA SER A 69 -12.10 5.10 -7.31
C SER A 69 -11.18 5.91 -6.41
N ASN A 70 -10.23 6.66 -7.01
CA ASN A 70 -9.44 7.67 -6.30
C ASN A 70 -10.29 8.73 -5.57
N ASP A 71 -11.59 8.86 -5.90
CA ASP A 71 -12.46 9.93 -5.39
C ASP A 71 -13.44 9.48 -4.29
N GLU A 72 -13.63 8.17 -4.07
CA GLU A 72 -14.53 7.66 -3.02
C GLU A 72 -13.73 7.18 -1.80
N SER A 73 -13.90 7.86 -0.67
CA SER A 73 -13.33 7.43 0.61
C SER A 73 -14.00 6.16 1.15
N LEU A 74 -13.30 5.43 2.03
CA LEU A 74 -13.87 4.26 2.71
C LEU A 74 -15.18 4.58 3.44
N GLU A 75 -15.30 5.76 4.05
CA GLU A 75 -16.54 6.16 4.74
C GLU A 75 -17.70 6.37 3.78
N GLN A 76 -17.46 6.90 2.58
CA GLN A 76 -18.52 7.08 1.59
C GLN A 76 -19.07 5.73 1.12
N ILE A 77 -18.19 4.74 0.95
CA ILE A 77 -18.56 3.36 0.62
C ILE A 77 -19.35 2.75 1.77
N LEU A 78 -18.87 2.88 3.01
CA LEU A 78 -19.58 2.38 4.19
C LEU A 78 -20.96 3.03 4.35
N ALA A 79 -21.08 4.34 4.14
CA ALA A 79 -22.37 5.04 4.20
C ALA A 79 -23.38 4.49 3.17
N ASN A 80 -22.92 4.21 1.95
CA ASN A 80 -23.74 3.57 0.92
C ASN A 80 -24.17 2.15 1.33
N LEU A 81 -23.29 1.38 1.97
CA LEU A 81 -23.63 0.06 2.50
C LEU A 81 -24.66 0.14 3.61
N ILE A 82 -24.54 1.07 4.55
CA ILE A 82 -25.51 1.25 5.64
C ILE A 82 -26.88 1.68 5.10
N ALA A 83 -26.94 2.44 4.02
CA ALA A 83 -28.18 2.78 3.33
C ALA A 83 -28.84 1.56 2.65
N GLY A 84 -28.06 0.51 2.36
CA GLY A 84 -28.51 -0.76 1.78
C GLY A 84 -28.35 -1.95 2.75
N PRO A 85 -27.59 -3.01 2.38
CA PRO A 85 -27.54 -4.27 3.12
C PRO A 85 -26.62 -4.26 4.36
N GLY A 86 -25.93 -3.16 4.63
CA GLY A 86 -24.73 -3.11 5.49
C GLY A 86 -24.91 -3.61 6.92
N ARG A 87 -26.14 -3.69 7.43
CA ARG A 87 -26.43 -4.20 8.78
C ARG A 87 -26.34 -5.73 8.89
N HIS A 88 -26.55 -6.46 7.79
CA HIS A 88 -26.58 -7.93 7.75
C HIS A 88 -25.30 -8.54 7.16
N LEU A 89 -24.37 -7.70 6.69
CA LEU A 89 -23.08 -8.16 6.20
C LEU A 89 -22.30 -8.84 7.33
N ARG A 90 -21.76 -10.02 7.04
CA ARG A 90 -20.91 -10.80 7.93
C ARG A 90 -19.44 -10.72 7.57
N SER A 91 -19.15 -10.54 6.29
CA SER A 91 -17.79 -10.41 5.75
C SER A 91 -17.74 -9.23 4.78
N LEU A 92 -16.78 -8.33 4.99
CA LEU A 92 -16.58 -7.13 4.19
C LEU A 92 -15.10 -6.92 3.91
N THR A 93 -14.75 -6.85 2.63
CA THR A 93 -13.44 -6.42 2.15
C THR A 93 -13.61 -5.09 1.43
N LEU A 94 -12.85 -4.06 1.83
CA LEU A 94 -12.83 -2.74 1.20
C LEU A 94 -11.42 -2.34 0.80
N SER A 95 -11.31 -1.55 -0.27
CA SER A 95 -10.08 -0.83 -0.60
C SER A 95 -10.35 0.62 -0.95
N GLY A 96 -9.48 1.54 -0.51
CA GLY A 96 -9.58 2.97 -0.83
C GLY A 96 -8.84 3.89 0.16
N ALA A 97 -9.05 5.20 0.02
CA ALA A 97 -8.44 6.21 0.88
C ALA A 97 -8.97 6.13 2.32
N LEU A 98 -8.05 6.18 3.30
CA LEU A 98 -8.38 6.11 4.71
C LEU A 98 -9.09 7.39 5.18
N SER A 99 -10.30 7.24 5.69
CA SER A 99 -11.12 8.31 6.27
C SER A 99 -11.78 7.81 7.57
N PRO A 100 -12.25 8.69 8.47
CA PRO A 100 -12.98 8.29 9.68
C PRO A 100 -14.08 7.27 9.37
N LEU A 101 -14.10 6.12 10.06
CA LEU A 101 -14.93 4.96 9.71
C LEU A 101 -16.21 4.89 10.57
N HIS A 102 -16.88 6.02 10.78
CA HIS A 102 -18.00 6.16 11.70
C HIS A 102 -19.16 5.22 11.35
N ALA A 103 -19.41 4.97 10.06
CA ALA A 103 -20.47 4.10 9.59
C ALA A 103 -20.33 2.64 10.09
N LEU A 104 -19.12 2.19 10.47
CA LEU A 104 -18.90 0.84 11.04
C LEU A 104 -19.72 0.59 12.30
N GLN A 105 -20.04 1.62 13.09
CA GLN A 105 -20.84 1.46 14.32
C GLN A 105 -22.25 0.88 14.06
N HIS A 106 -22.73 0.94 12.81
CA HIS A 106 -24.03 0.43 12.41
C HIS A 106 -23.98 -1.00 11.82
N MET A 107 -22.78 -1.57 11.62
CA MET A 107 -22.56 -2.90 11.06
C MET A 107 -22.54 -3.98 12.15
N ILE A 108 -23.71 -4.28 12.73
CA ILE A 108 -23.82 -5.10 13.95
C ILE A 108 -23.55 -6.60 13.76
N GLU A 109 -23.74 -7.14 12.55
CA GLU A 109 -23.52 -8.57 12.26
C GLU A 109 -22.13 -8.86 11.67
N LEU A 110 -21.31 -7.83 11.45
CA LEU A 110 -20.01 -7.97 10.80
C LEU A 110 -19.04 -8.74 11.68
N ARG A 111 -18.47 -9.82 11.14
CA ARG A 111 -17.51 -10.70 11.83
C ARG A 111 -16.15 -10.71 11.18
N GLU A 112 -16.07 -10.46 9.89
CA GLU A 112 -14.82 -10.40 9.13
C GLU A 112 -14.73 -9.05 8.44
N LEU A 113 -13.64 -8.34 8.71
CA LEU A 113 -13.34 -7.04 8.10
C LEU A 113 -11.93 -7.07 7.53
N GLU A 114 -11.81 -6.78 6.24
CA GLU A 114 -10.54 -6.60 5.55
C GLU A 114 -10.50 -5.20 4.95
N LEU A 115 -9.51 -4.40 5.34
CA LEU A 115 -9.32 -3.03 4.86
C LEU A 115 -7.96 -2.90 4.19
N HIS A 116 -7.97 -2.53 2.92
CA HIS A 116 -6.80 -2.28 2.08
C HIS A 116 -6.73 -0.78 1.78
N TYR A 117 -5.99 -0.02 2.57
CA TYR A 117 -6.10 1.43 2.57
C TYR A 117 -4.79 2.15 2.27
N HIS A 118 -4.88 3.36 1.72
CA HIS A 118 -3.77 4.31 1.62
C HIS A 118 -4.10 5.58 2.40
N THR A 119 -3.07 6.34 2.75
CA THR A 119 -3.16 7.63 3.43
C THR A 119 -2.60 8.70 2.51
N ASP A 120 -3.38 9.75 2.23
CA ASP A 120 -2.97 10.79 1.28
C ASP A 120 -1.76 11.59 1.81
N ASP A 121 -0.82 11.90 0.92
CA ASP A 121 0.49 12.51 1.21
C ASP A 121 0.42 13.98 1.68
N ASP A 122 -0.72 14.66 1.54
CA ASP A 122 -0.80 16.13 1.66
C ASP A 122 -0.78 16.68 3.10
N ASP A 123 -0.74 15.81 4.12
CA ASP A 123 -0.74 16.21 5.54
C ASP A 123 0.66 16.31 6.18
N GLU A 124 1.72 16.52 5.38
CA GLU A 124 3.05 16.89 5.90
C GLU A 124 3.07 18.25 6.66
N GLY A 125 1.98 19.02 6.60
CA GLY A 125 1.90 20.39 7.15
C GLY A 125 1.37 20.53 8.58
N VAL A 126 0.77 19.50 9.19
CA VAL A 126 0.18 19.61 10.53
C VAL A 126 0.78 18.57 11.46
N GLY A 127 1.81 19.00 12.20
CA GLY A 127 2.44 18.36 13.34
C GLY A 127 2.06 16.90 13.63
N ALA A 128 3.04 16.01 13.47
CA ALA A 128 3.04 14.63 13.95
C ALA A 128 2.14 14.40 15.19
N GLY A 129 0.90 13.97 14.95
CA GLY A 129 -0.09 13.71 16.01
C GLY A 129 -1.55 14.08 15.71
N GLY A 130 -1.86 14.78 14.61
CA GLY A 130 -3.19 15.35 14.37
C GLY A 130 -4.21 14.46 13.64
N VAL A 131 -3.93 14.03 12.41
CA VAL A 131 -5.01 13.63 11.48
C VAL A 131 -5.30 12.13 11.47
N THR A 132 -4.29 11.28 11.68
CA THR A 132 -4.52 9.82 11.75
C THR A 132 -4.99 9.35 13.13
N GLY A 133 -4.96 10.19 14.17
CA GLY A 133 -5.14 9.85 15.59
C GLY A 133 -6.55 9.45 16.01
N GLY A 134 -7.21 8.53 15.31
CA GLY A 134 -8.50 7.98 15.72
C GLY A 134 -9.28 7.27 14.63
N VAL A 135 -8.84 7.35 13.37
CA VAL A 135 -9.61 6.85 12.22
C VAL A 135 -9.95 5.36 12.33
N LEU A 136 -8.97 4.55 12.73
CA LEU A 136 -9.15 3.11 12.90
C LEU A 136 -9.81 2.74 14.24
N ALA A 137 -9.93 3.68 15.20
CA ALA A 137 -10.53 3.38 16.50
C ALA A 137 -12.01 2.98 16.40
N ASP A 138 -12.68 3.38 15.31
CA ASP A 138 -14.08 3.05 15.04
C ASP A 138 -14.31 1.55 14.79
N ILE A 139 -13.27 0.82 14.34
CA ILE A 139 -13.29 -0.66 14.26
C ILE A 139 -13.61 -1.27 15.64
N GLY A 140 -13.21 -0.58 16.71
CA GLY A 140 -13.50 -0.98 18.08
C GLY A 140 -14.98 -1.01 18.45
N HIS A 141 -15.89 -0.56 17.58
CA HIS A 141 -17.34 -0.74 17.77
C HIS A 141 -17.83 -2.12 17.33
N LEU A 142 -17.03 -2.88 16.58
CA LEU A 142 -17.37 -4.18 16.01
C LEU A 142 -16.98 -5.34 16.94
N CYS A 143 -17.62 -6.49 16.74
CA CYS A 143 -17.29 -7.75 17.41
C CYS A 143 -16.74 -8.75 16.38
N LEU A 144 -15.46 -8.62 16.05
CA LEU A 144 -14.84 -9.33 14.93
C LEU A 144 -14.27 -10.70 15.34
N HIS A 145 -14.34 -11.64 14.41
CA HIS A 145 -13.62 -12.93 14.42
C HIS A 145 -12.38 -12.87 13.51
N GLY A 146 -12.40 -12.02 12.47
CA GLY A 146 -11.27 -11.76 11.59
C GLY A 146 -11.09 -10.28 11.31
N LEU A 147 -9.86 -9.80 11.41
CA LEU A 147 -9.47 -8.44 11.06
C LEU A 147 -8.19 -8.46 10.23
N VAL A 148 -8.25 -7.92 9.03
CA VAL A 148 -7.10 -7.68 8.15
C VAL A 148 -7.01 -6.20 7.89
N LEU A 149 -5.85 -5.63 8.20
CA LEU A 149 -5.48 -4.28 7.83
C LEU A 149 -4.24 -4.35 6.96
N GLU A 150 -4.36 -3.84 5.74
CA GLU A 150 -3.26 -3.70 4.81
C GLU A 150 -3.13 -2.23 4.42
N GLN A 151 -2.02 -1.61 4.78
CA GLN A 151 -1.70 -0.26 4.36
C GLN A 151 -0.83 -0.33 3.10
N ILE A 152 -1.35 0.17 1.98
CA ILE A 152 -0.76 0.09 0.64
C ILE A 152 -0.24 1.46 0.24
N ARG A 153 0.82 1.50 -0.60
CA ARG A 153 1.47 2.72 -1.09
C ARG A 153 2.17 3.49 0.03
N CYS A 154 2.74 2.78 1.00
CA CYS A 154 3.41 3.38 2.17
C CYS A 154 4.89 3.67 1.88
N TYR A 155 5.20 4.59 0.97
CA TYR A 155 6.57 5.06 0.80
C TYR A 155 6.87 6.14 1.83
N ASP A 156 7.84 5.93 2.72
CA ASP A 156 8.24 6.87 3.78
C ASP A 156 7.16 7.29 4.80
N GLN A 157 5.95 6.72 4.71
CA GLN A 157 4.86 6.99 5.64
C GLN A 157 4.86 6.04 6.85
N ARG A 158 4.57 6.61 8.02
CA ARG A 158 4.40 5.84 9.26
C ARG A 158 3.11 5.03 9.24
N SER A 159 3.09 3.91 9.96
CA SER A 159 1.86 3.15 10.16
C SER A 159 0.76 4.03 10.75
N ALA A 160 -0.43 3.97 10.12
CA ALA A 160 -1.63 4.54 10.69
C ALA A 160 -1.93 3.90 12.06
N VAL A 161 -1.59 2.62 12.23
CA VAL A 161 -1.82 1.83 13.45
C VAL A 161 -0.76 2.17 14.50
N ASP A 162 -1.20 2.80 15.59
CA ASP A 162 -0.39 3.00 16.79
C ASP A 162 -0.91 2.20 17.99
N GLU A 163 -0.16 2.20 19.10
CA GLU A 163 -0.52 1.43 20.30
C GLU A 163 -1.92 1.79 20.85
N ARG A 164 -2.33 3.06 20.75
CA ARG A 164 -3.64 3.51 21.25
C ARG A 164 -4.76 2.98 20.34
N GLN A 165 -4.61 3.13 19.03
CA GLN A 165 -5.58 2.63 18.07
C GLN A 165 -5.69 1.12 18.13
N PHE A 166 -4.56 0.42 18.17
CA PHE A 166 -4.51 -1.04 18.30
C PHE A 166 -5.32 -1.52 19.51
N GLN A 167 -5.17 -0.86 20.66
CA GLN A 167 -5.98 -1.15 21.85
C GLN A 167 -7.47 -0.82 21.63
N LEU A 168 -7.80 0.29 20.97
CA LEU A 168 -9.20 0.66 20.75
C LEU A 168 -9.90 -0.27 19.76
N MET A 169 -9.23 -0.68 18.70
CA MET A 169 -9.74 -1.59 17.67
C MET A 169 -10.10 -2.97 18.24
N LEU A 170 -9.26 -3.49 19.13
CA LEU A 170 -9.42 -4.85 19.67
C LEU A 170 -10.39 -4.91 20.87
N LYS A 171 -10.81 -3.76 21.42
CA LYS A 171 -11.53 -3.69 22.71
C LYS A 171 -12.84 -4.48 22.79
N ARG A 172 -13.50 -4.74 21.65
CA ARG A 172 -14.78 -5.48 21.56
C ARG A 172 -14.67 -6.82 20.83
N SER A 173 -13.46 -7.28 20.52
CA SER A 173 -13.22 -8.51 19.73
C SER A 173 -12.46 -9.58 20.53
N PRO A 174 -12.98 -10.10 21.66
CA PRO A 174 -12.30 -11.13 22.44
C PRO A 174 -12.23 -12.49 21.74
N GLU A 175 -13.19 -12.75 20.84
CA GLU A 175 -13.27 -13.96 20.02
C GLU A 175 -12.50 -13.83 18.69
N LEU A 176 -11.60 -12.84 18.57
CA LEU A 176 -10.80 -12.66 17.37
C LEU A 176 -9.87 -13.85 17.16
N ARG A 177 -10.04 -14.54 16.03
CA ARG A 177 -9.27 -15.72 15.63
C ARG A 177 -8.19 -15.39 14.61
N ARG A 178 -8.43 -14.38 13.77
CA ARG A 178 -7.48 -13.93 12.75
C ARG A 178 -7.20 -12.44 12.88
N LEU A 179 -5.91 -12.09 12.96
CA LEU A 179 -5.41 -10.72 12.90
C LEU A 179 -4.27 -10.64 11.91
N ALA A 180 -4.41 -9.76 10.91
CA ALA A 180 -3.33 -9.41 10.00
C ALA A 180 -3.14 -7.89 10.00
N ILE A 181 -1.92 -7.43 10.24
CA ILE A 181 -1.52 -6.04 10.10
C ILE A 181 -0.33 -6.04 9.17
N VAL A 182 -0.58 -5.58 7.94
CA VAL A 182 0.33 -5.67 6.81
C VAL A 182 0.59 -4.27 6.27
N GLY A 183 1.81 -4.05 5.82
CA GLY A 183 2.23 -2.83 5.14
C GLY A 183 3.47 -3.10 4.30
N ASP A 184 3.89 -2.08 3.56
CA ASP A 184 4.95 -2.17 2.56
C ASP A 184 6.38 -2.24 3.17
N TYR A 185 7.39 -2.22 2.30
CA TYR A 185 8.80 -2.28 2.67
C TYR A 185 9.21 -1.03 3.47
N GLU A 186 10.03 -1.19 4.51
CA GLU A 186 10.43 -0.11 5.45
C GLU A 186 9.31 0.51 6.29
N TRP A 187 8.14 -0.12 6.34
CA TRP A 187 7.02 0.34 7.14
C TRP A 187 7.32 0.37 8.65
N ASP A 188 7.20 1.55 9.27
CA ASP A 188 7.32 1.77 10.71
C ASP A 188 6.04 1.33 11.42
N LEU A 189 6.00 0.05 11.81
CA LEU A 189 4.95 -0.49 12.66
C LEU A 189 5.13 0.05 14.09
N ARG A 190 4.30 1.03 14.45
CA ARG A 190 4.34 1.75 15.74
C ARG A 190 3.76 0.95 16.91
N LEU A 191 4.01 -0.36 16.92
CA LEU A 191 3.65 -1.28 17.99
C LEU A 191 4.90 -1.70 18.77
N SER A 192 4.70 -2.08 20.03
CA SER A 192 5.77 -2.51 20.94
C SER A 192 5.42 -3.82 21.63
N ASP A 193 6.35 -4.33 22.44
CA ASP A 193 6.09 -5.50 23.29
C ASP A 193 4.87 -5.33 24.21
N LYS A 194 4.57 -4.09 24.63
CA LYS A 194 3.36 -3.80 25.42
C LYS A 194 2.09 -4.05 24.60
N SER A 195 2.11 -3.70 23.31
CA SER A 195 1.00 -3.97 22.38
C SER A 195 0.77 -5.47 22.24
N MET A 196 1.84 -6.28 22.13
CA MET A 196 1.73 -7.75 22.07
C MET A 196 1.19 -8.35 23.38
N HIS A 197 1.64 -7.86 24.53
CA HIS A 197 1.08 -8.30 25.80
C HIS A 197 -0.41 -7.96 25.92
N ARG A 198 -0.83 -6.76 25.51
CA ARG A 198 -2.25 -6.38 25.45
C ARG A 198 -3.05 -7.27 24.51
N LEU A 199 -2.51 -7.58 23.32
CA LEU A 199 -3.13 -8.52 22.38
C LEU A 199 -3.45 -9.86 23.06
N THR A 200 -2.51 -10.40 23.84
CA THR A 200 -2.71 -11.69 24.53
C THR A 200 -3.84 -11.67 25.56
N VAL A 201 -4.05 -10.52 26.22
CA VAL A 201 -5.12 -10.33 27.22
C VAL A 201 -6.46 -10.05 26.55
N MET A 202 -6.45 -9.30 25.45
CA MET A 202 -7.67 -8.84 24.79
C MET A 202 -8.27 -9.89 23.86
N CYS A 203 -7.44 -10.67 23.17
CA CYS A 203 -7.86 -11.65 22.15
C CYS A 203 -7.28 -13.04 22.46
N PRO A 204 -7.75 -13.73 23.53
CA PRO A 204 -7.18 -15.01 23.96
C PRO A 204 -7.44 -16.17 22.98
N ALA A 205 -8.40 -16.02 22.06
CA ALA A 205 -8.77 -17.04 21.07
C ALA A 205 -8.00 -16.93 19.74
N LEU A 206 -6.95 -16.11 19.67
CA LEU A 206 -6.23 -15.84 18.43
C LEU A 206 -5.47 -17.07 17.92
N GLU A 207 -5.76 -17.46 16.68
CA GLU A 207 -5.20 -18.64 15.99
C GLU A 207 -4.28 -18.25 14.83
N ASP A 208 -4.60 -17.18 14.11
CA ASP A 208 -3.85 -16.69 12.95
C ASP A 208 -3.34 -15.27 13.21
N LEU A 209 -2.02 -15.09 13.18
CA LEU A 209 -1.39 -13.79 13.35
C LEU A 209 -0.44 -13.51 12.18
N THR A 210 -0.65 -12.38 11.50
CA THR A 210 0.29 -11.85 10.50
C THR A 210 0.67 -10.44 10.90
N LEU A 211 1.96 -10.19 11.07
CA LEU A 211 2.50 -8.86 11.34
C LEU A 211 3.67 -8.61 10.38
N THR A 212 3.63 -7.50 9.67
CA THR A 212 4.78 -7.01 8.91
C THR A 212 5.18 -5.64 9.44
N GLY A 213 6.47 -5.35 9.41
CA GLY A 213 6.97 -4.01 9.68
C GLY A 213 8.11 -3.98 10.68
N ASN A 214 8.85 -2.87 10.66
CA ASN A 214 10.09 -2.68 11.37
C ASN A 214 9.83 -1.92 12.69
N GLY A 215 9.21 -2.62 13.65
CA GLY A 215 8.76 -2.02 14.92
C GLY A 215 9.65 -2.31 16.13
N LEU A 216 9.26 -1.73 17.28
CA LEU A 216 9.87 -1.95 18.61
C LEU A 216 9.49 -3.30 19.25
N ILE A 217 9.01 -4.25 18.45
CA ILE A 217 8.67 -5.60 18.91
C ILE A 217 9.95 -6.43 18.95
N GLY A 218 10.30 -6.92 20.13
CA GLY A 218 11.46 -7.76 20.37
C GLY A 218 11.06 -9.15 20.88
N ASP A 219 12.07 -9.88 21.37
CA ASP A 219 11.89 -11.23 21.90
C ASP A 219 10.88 -11.31 23.04
N THR A 220 10.81 -10.28 23.89
CA THR A 220 9.85 -10.19 24.99
C THR A 220 8.40 -10.11 24.50
N GLY A 221 8.16 -9.34 23.43
CA GLY A 221 6.84 -9.25 22.80
C GLY A 221 6.43 -10.57 22.16
N ILE A 222 7.30 -11.19 21.36
CA ILE A 222 7.03 -12.47 20.71
C ILE A 222 6.85 -13.61 21.74
N ALA A 223 7.65 -13.62 22.81
CA ALA A 223 7.49 -14.59 23.89
C ALA A 223 6.14 -14.45 24.60
N SER A 224 5.57 -13.23 24.70
CA SER A 224 4.25 -13.04 25.29
C SER A 224 3.14 -13.73 24.48
N LEU A 225 3.28 -13.79 23.15
CA LEU A 225 2.34 -14.48 22.24
C LEU A 225 2.29 -15.99 22.47
N SER A 226 3.25 -16.56 23.21
CA SER A 226 3.25 -17.98 23.59
C SER A 226 2.06 -18.40 24.47
N ALA A 227 1.32 -17.44 25.02
CA ALA A 227 0.08 -17.68 25.76
C ALA A 227 -1.15 -17.95 24.87
N LEU A 228 -1.05 -17.68 23.56
CA LEU A 228 -2.16 -17.79 22.61
C LEU A 228 -2.18 -19.16 21.90
N PRO A 229 -3.35 -19.67 21.48
CA PRO A 229 -3.49 -20.93 20.76
C PRO A 229 -3.13 -20.80 19.27
N LEU A 230 -2.02 -20.11 18.95
CA LEU A 230 -1.62 -19.80 17.58
C LEU A 230 -1.36 -21.07 16.75
N GLN A 231 -1.94 -21.11 15.55
CA GLN A 231 -1.78 -22.16 14.55
C GLN A 231 -0.98 -21.66 13.34
N ARG A 232 -1.18 -20.39 12.94
CA ARG A 232 -0.47 -19.77 11.82
C ARG A 232 0.14 -18.45 12.26
N VAL A 233 1.43 -18.30 12.02
CA VAL A 233 2.18 -17.10 12.38
C VAL A 233 3.03 -16.67 11.19
N THR A 234 2.83 -15.44 10.74
CA THR A 234 3.65 -14.81 9.71
C THR A 234 4.25 -13.53 10.30
N LEU A 235 5.57 -13.45 10.36
CA LEU A 235 6.30 -12.29 10.85
C LEU A 235 7.27 -11.82 9.77
N SER A 236 7.28 -10.52 9.49
CA SER A 236 8.20 -9.94 8.52
C SER A 236 8.88 -8.69 9.04
N SER A 237 10.18 -8.55 8.76
CA SER A 237 10.98 -7.34 8.95
C SER A 237 11.18 -6.90 10.41
N PHE A 238 11.17 -7.82 11.37
CA PHE A 238 11.52 -7.53 12.77
C PHE A 238 13.00 -7.80 13.06
N GLN A 239 13.77 -6.74 13.29
CA GLN A 239 15.23 -6.83 13.48
C GLN A 239 15.64 -7.22 14.91
N SER A 240 14.79 -6.99 15.91
CA SER A 240 15.08 -7.26 17.32
C SER A 240 14.68 -8.66 17.79
N VAL A 241 14.12 -9.47 16.90
CA VAL A 241 13.60 -10.82 17.20
C VAL A 241 14.64 -11.87 16.82
N THR A 242 14.92 -12.78 17.75
CA THR A 242 15.94 -13.83 17.63
C THR A 242 15.36 -15.24 17.71
N ASP A 243 16.20 -16.23 17.45
CA ASP A 243 15.83 -17.66 17.56
C ASP A 243 15.23 -18.03 18.92
N ALA A 244 15.60 -17.34 20.01
CA ALA A 244 15.18 -17.66 21.37
C ALA A 244 13.67 -17.46 21.59
N SER A 245 13.11 -16.35 21.08
CA SER A 245 11.68 -16.07 21.22
C SER A 245 10.83 -16.97 20.32
N ILE A 246 11.28 -17.22 19.09
CA ILE A 246 10.60 -18.16 18.18
C ILE A 246 10.66 -19.59 18.72
N GLN A 247 11.78 -20.01 19.31
CA GLN A 247 11.86 -21.30 19.99
C GLN A 247 10.84 -21.38 21.13
N THR A 248 10.72 -20.34 21.94
CA THR A 248 9.73 -20.27 23.03
C THR A 248 8.31 -20.36 22.50
N LEU A 249 8.01 -19.65 21.41
CA LEU A 249 6.74 -19.69 20.71
C LEU A 249 6.43 -21.11 20.23
N LEU A 250 7.36 -21.74 19.51
CA LEU A 250 7.21 -23.12 19.02
C LEU A 250 6.99 -24.10 20.18
N GLN A 251 7.70 -23.98 21.30
CA GLN A 251 7.56 -24.93 22.42
C GLN A 251 6.17 -24.92 23.08
N ARG A 252 5.53 -23.73 23.14
CA ARG A 252 4.33 -23.48 23.94
C ARG A 252 3.04 -23.42 23.14
N THR A 253 3.11 -23.16 21.85
CA THR A 253 1.93 -22.99 20.98
C THR A 253 1.75 -24.18 20.03
N PRO A 254 0.52 -24.44 19.53
CA PRO A 254 0.24 -25.48 18.55
C PRO A 254 0.53 -25.05 17.10
N VAL A 255 1.47 -24.11 16.88
CA VAL A 255 1.78 -23.58 15.54
C VAL A 255 2.12 -24.69 14.57
N ARG A 256 1.44 -24.66 13.42
CA ARG A 256 1.58 -25.55 12.27
C ARG A 256 2.20 -24.87 11.07
N HIS A 257 1.95 -23.57 10.89
CA HIS A 257 2.53 -22.79 9.80
C HIS A 257 3.26 -21.58 10.39
N LEU A 258 4.57 -21.51 10.16
CA LEU A 258 5.41 -20.41 10.60
C LEU A 258 6.16 -19.83 9.40
N THR A 259 5.92 -18.57 9.08
CA THR A 259 6.60 -17.85 8.01
C THR A 259 7.39 -16.70 8.62
N LEU A 260 8.71 -16.68 8.42
CA LEU A 260 9.60 -15.62 8.90
C LEU A 260 10.34 -15.03 7.69
N THR A 261 10.13 -13.74 7.45
CA THR A 261 10.71 -13.03 6.31
C THR A 261 11.52 -11.83 6.78
N ASP A 262 12.71 -11.62 6.23
CA ASP A 262 13.53 -10.44 6.50
C ASP A 262 13.84 -10.20 8.00
N MET A 263 14.11 -11.29 8.72
CA MET A 263 14.43 -11.26 10.15
C MET A 263 15.94 -11.47 10.34
N SER A 264 16.70 -10.41 10.64
CA SER A 264 18.17 -10.51 10.74
C SER A 264 18.66 -11.35 11.92
N GLY A 265 17.90 -11.42 13.01
CA GLY A 265 18.22 -12.19 14.20
C GLY A 265 17.92 -13.70 14.11
N ILE A 266 17.34 -14.16 13.00
CA ILE A 266 16.97 -15.56 12.79
C ILE A 266 18.09 -16.30 12.06
N THR A 267 18.58 -17.38 12.67
CA THR A 267 19.70 -18.17 12.16
C THR A 267 19.29 -19.61 11.86
N GLU A 268 20.20 -20.37 11.25
CA GLU A 268 20.02 -21.80 11.04
C GLU A 268 19.82 -22.62 12.33
N ASN A 269 20.20 -22.09 13.50
CA ASN A 269 19.96 -22.75 14.79
C ASN A 269 18.46 -22.95 15.07
N LEU A 270 17.60 -22.03 14.58
CA LEU A 270 16.16 -22.21 14.67
C LEU A 270 15.70 -23.47 13.93
N VAL A 271 16.26 -23.77 12.77
CA VAL A 271 15.90 -24.97 12.00
C VAL A 271 16.36 -26.23 12.71
N VAL A 272 17.58 -26.24 13.26
CA VAL A 272 18.07 -27.35 14.08
C VAL A 272 17.15 -27.58 15.28
N ARG A 273 16.71 -26.50 15.93
CA ARG A 273 15.74 -26.60 17.02
C ARG A 273 14.37 -27.11 16.56
N ALA A 274 13.88 -26.69 15.39
CA ALA A 274 12.63 -27.17 14.83
C ALA A 274 12.69 -28.68 14.52
N VAL A 275 13.83 -29.18 14.00
CA VAL A 275 14.09 -30.61 13.78
C VAL A 275 13.99 -31.37 15.10
N THR A 276 14.76 -30.98 16.12
CA THR A 276 14.73 -31.66 17.43
C THR A 276 13.32 -31.69 18.06
N LEU A 277 12.58 -30.58 17.96
CA LEU A 277 11.22 -30.51 18.49
C LEU A 277 10.23 -31.43 17.74
N CYS A 278 10.39 -31.58 16.43
CA CYS A 278 9.57 -32.48 15.62
C CYS A 278 9.93 -33.96 15.84
N GLU A 279 11.20 -34.26 16.15
CA GLU A 279 11.64 -35.61 16.57
C GLU A 279 11.06 -36.01 17.93
N GLU A 280 11.04 -35.07 18.88
CA GLU A 280 10.43 -35.25 20.21
C GLU A 280 8.89 -35.38 20.14
N ARG A 281 8.24 -34.65 19.22
CA ARG A 281 6.77 -34.59 19.08
C ARG A 281 6.32 -35.06 17.70
N ARG A 282 6.25 -36.38 17.51
CA ARG A 282 5.91 -37.01 16.22
C ARG A 282 4.50 -36.73 15.71
N ASP A 283 3.58 -36.32 16.58
CA ASP A 283 2.20 -35.95 16.27
C ASP A 283 2.09 -34.52 15.71
N ARG A 284 3.12 -33.70 15.88
CA ARG A 284 3.10 -32.30 15.46
C ARG A 284 3.63 -32.14 14.05
N HIS A 285 2.81 -31.55 13.17
CA HIS A 285 3.25 -31.10 11.85
C HIS A 285 3.63 -29.62 11.88
N LEU A 286 4.81 -29.29 11.36
CA LEU A 286 5.30 -27.92 11.25
C LEU A 286 5.74 -27.63 9.81
N ASP A 287 5.20 -26.57 9.23
CA ASP A 287 5.63 -25.97 7.97
C ASP A 287 6.32 -24.64 8.27
N LEU A 288 7.63 -24.61 8.05
CA LEU A 288 8.51 -23.51 8.35
C LEU A 288 9.00 -22.88 7.03
N THR A 289 8.58 -21.65 6.76
CA THR A 289 9.05 -20.88 5.61
C THR A 289 9.96 -19.77 6.09
N LEU A 290 11.20 -19.74 5.60
CA LEU A 290 12.22 -18.78 5.98
C LEU A 290 12.72 -18.03 4.76
N CYS A 291 12.72 -16.71 4.83
CA CYS A 291 13.22 -15.84 3.79
C CYS A 291 14.19 -14.84 4.40
N THR A 292 15.41 -15.29 4.73
CA THR A 292 16.47 -14.45 5.32
C THR A 292 17.75 -14.58 4.51
N ALA A 293 18.45 -13.46 4.29
CA ALA A 293 19.63 -13.40 3.44
C ALA A 293 20.83 -14.18 4.00
N HIS A 294 20.87 -14.40 5.33
CA HIS A 294 22.05 -14.87 6.04
C HIS A 294 22.10 -16.38 6.31
N MET A 295 21.05 -17.14 5.96
CA MET A 295 20.98 -18.57 6.26
C MET A 295 21.96 -19.43 5.45
N ASN A 296 22.69 -20.31 6.14
CA ASN A 296 23.60 -21.26 5.52
C ASN A 296 22.87 -22.46 4.86
N ARG A 297 22.48 -22.28 3.59
CA ARG A 297 21.72 -23.29 2.82
C ARG A 297 22.41 -24.64 2.69
N LYS A 298 23.75 -24.66 2.61
CA LYS A 298 24.50 -25.93 2.49
C LYS A 298 24.36 -26.76 3.76
N MET A 299 24.34 -26.11 4.92
CA MET A 299 24.11 -26.79 6.18
C MET A 299 22.68 -27.34 6.24
N LEU A 300 21.68 -26.54 5.84
CA LEU A 300 20.27 -26.94 5.87
C LEU A 300 19.97 -28.13 4.94
N ALA A 301 20.62 -28.19 3.77
CA ALA A 301 20.47 -29.30 2.83
C ALA A 301 20.99 -30.64 3.38
N ASN A 302 21.91 -30.60 4.35
CA ASN A 302 22.52 -31.80 4.94
C ASN A 302 21.84 -32.26 6.25
N LEU A 303 20.83 -31.52 6.74
CA LEU A 303 20.12 -31.89 7.96
C LEU A 303 19.10 -33.03 7.68
N PRO A 304 19.04 -34.07 8.54
CA PRO A 304 17.99 -35.08 8.46
C PRO A 304 16.66 -34.45 8.84
N MET A 305 15.78 -34.24 7.86
CA MET A 305 14.46 -33.66 8.10
C MET A 305 13.46 -34.75 8.49
N PRO A 306 12.78 -34.63 9.65
CA PRO A 306 11.75 -35.59 10.03
C PRO A 306 10.49 -35.39 9.17
N GLY A 307 9.73 -36.46 8.90
CA GLY A 307 8.60 -36.42 7.95
C GLY A 307 7.44 -35.51 8.35
N ASN A 308 7.40 -35.06 9.61
CA ASN A 308 6.46 -34.09 10.15
C ASN A 308 6.95 -32.64 10.12
N LEU A 309 8.16 -32.38 9.60
CA LEU A 309 8.70 -31.04 9.38
C LEU A 309 8.88 -30.76 7.89
N ARG A 310 8.28 -29.66 7.42
CA ARG A 310 8.53 -29.10 6.11
C ARG A 310 9.28 -27.78 6.28
N VAL A 311 10.47 -27.67 5.70
CA VAL A 311 11.24 -26.42 5.69
C VAL A 311 11.33 -25.92 4.26
N ARG A 312 10.85 -24.71 4.01
CA ARG A 312 11.07 -23.97 2.76
C ARG A 312 11.97 -22.79 3.05
N VAL A 313 13.04 -22.66 2.29
CA VAL A 313 13.90 -21.48 2.33
C VAL A 313 13.68 -20.75 1.02
N ASP A 314 12.81 -19.75 1.05
CA ASP A 314 12.53 -18.95 -0.14
C ASP A 314 13.68 -17.97 -0.35
N THR A 315 14.11 -17.88 -1.60
CA THR A 315 15.24 -17.05 -2.02
C THR A 315 14.77 -15.80 -2.77
N GLY A 316 13.48 -15.50 -2.74
CA GLY A 316 12.91 -14.27 -3.31
C GLY A 316 13.19 -13.13 -2.35
N ARG A 317 13.76 -11.99 -2.75
CA ARG A 317 12.99 -10.98 -3.50
C ARG A 317 11.52 -10.93 -3.03
N SER A 318 11.25 -10.90 -1.72
CA SER A 318 9.94 -10.47 -1.25
C SER A 318 9.73 -9.04 -1.77
N ASN A 319 8.72 -8.86 -2.63
CA ASN A 319 8.30 -7.61 -3.27
C ASN A 319 9.22 -6.96 -4.32
N LYS A 320 9.85 -7.75 -5.21
CA LYS A 320 9.93 -7.32 -6.62
C LYS A 320 8.68 -7.79 -7.36
N LEU A 321 7.52 -7.25 -6.98
CA LEU A 321 6.46 -7.12 -7.97
C LEU A 321 7.02 -6.26 -9.09
N ALA A 322 6.87 -6.76 -10.30
CA ALA A 322 7.35 -6.15 -11.51
C ALA A 322 6.74 -4.77 -11.71
N ASP A 323 7.48 -3.70 -11.37
CA ASP A 323 7.66 -2.55 -12.28
C ASP A 323 8.80 -1.60 -11.88
N ASP A 324 9.44 -1.75 -10.71
CA ASP A 324 10.61 -0.91 -10.39
C ASP A 324 11.89 -1.73 -10.38
N GLN A 325 12.42 -1.94 -11.58
CA GLN A 325 13.85 -2.01 -11.72
C GLN A 325 14.36 -0.64 -11.32
N GLU A 326 14.82 -0.49 -10.06
CA GLU A 326 15.65 0.66 -9.64
C GLU A 326 16.49 1.04 -10.85
N PRO A 327 16.30 2.26 -11.40
CA PRO A 327 16.99 2.62 -12.61
C PRO A 327 18.46 2.45 -12.28
N SER A 328 19.14 1.57 -13.02
CA SER A 328 20.59 1.40 -12.89
C SER A 328 21.21 2.80 -12.78
N THR A 329 22.28 2.99 -12.02
CA THR A 329 22.89 4.32 -11.82
C THR A 329 23.07 5.10 -13.14
N PHE A 330 23.20 4.36 -14.25
CA PHE A 330 23.11 4.84 -15.62
C PHE A 330 21.75 5.44 -16.04
N GLN A 331 20.63 4.74 -15.86
CA GLN A 331 19.28 5.25 -16.12
C GLN A 331 18.95 6.48 -15.25
N MET A 332 19.38 6.51 -13.99
CA MET A 332 19.19 7.68 -13.13
C MET A 332 20.00 8.88 -13.64
N MET A 333 21.25 8.66 -14.08
CA MET A 333 22.04 9.69 -14.77
C MET A 333 21.41 10.16 -16.09
N VAL A 334 20.78 9.27 -16.85
CA VAL A 334 20.08 9.63 -18.10
C VAL A 334 18.86 10.50 -17.79
N VAL A 335 18.05 10.17 -16.78
CA VAL A 335 16.89 10.99 -16.39
C VAL A 335 17.33 12.37 -15.89
N ILE A 336 18.37 12.43 -15.04
CA ILE A 336 18.95 13.72 -14.59
C ILE A 336 19.48 14.52 -15.78
N GLY A 337 20.17 13.87 -16.73
CA GLY A 337 20.68 14.50 -17.94
C GLY A 337 19.58 15.04 -18.86
N MET A 338 18.50 14.27 -19.06
CA MET A 338 17.35 14.67 -19.87
C MET A 338 16.58 15.82 -19.21
N SER A 339 16.38 15.77 -17.90
CA SER A 339 15.74 16.86 -17.14
C SER A 339 16.55 18.16 -17.20
N ALA A 340 17.89 18.08 -17.10
CA ALA A 340 18.77 19.23 -17.26
C ALA A 340 18.72 19.81 -18.69
N LEU A 341 18.64 18.96 -19.72
CA LEU A 341 18.50 19.39 -21.11
C LEU A 341 17.15 20.11 -21.34
N ILE A 342 16.06 19.58 -20.78
CA ILE A 342 14.73 20.21 -20.86
C ILE A 342 14.74 21.58 -20.18
N LEU A 343 15.36 21.70 -19.00
CA LEU A 343 15.52 22.97 -18.30
C LEU A 343 16.35 23.99 -19.10
N LEU A 344 17.43 23.54 -19.75
CA LEU A 344 18.25 24.37 -20.63
C LEU A 344 17.46 24.87 -21.84
N MET A 345 16.68 23.99 -22.47
CA MET A 345 15.81 24.34 -23.60
C MET A 345 14.72 25.31 -23.18
N ALA A 346 14.08 25.09 -22.02
CA ALA A 346 13.08 26.01 -21.46
C ALA A 346 13.70 27.40 -21.17
N LEU A 347 14.91 27.45 -20.61
CA LEU A 347 15.65 28.69 -20.39
C LEU A 347 15.95 29.40 -21.72
N LEU A 348 16.39 28.67 -22.75
CA LEU A 348 16.61 29.22 -24.08
C LEU A 348 15.34 29.78 -24.70
N THR A 349 14.21 29.08 -24.59
CA THR A 349 12.92 29.57 -25.09
C THR A 349 12.44 30.81 -24.36
N THR A 350 12.58 30.87 -23.03
CA THR A 350 12.22 32.06 -22.25
C THR A 350 13.12 33.26 -22.57
N ILE A 351 14.42 33.04 -22.75
CA ILE A 351 15.37 34.04 -23.24
C ILE A 351 14.90 34.57 -24.61
N VAL A 352 14.58 33.71 -25.57
CA VAL A 352 14.11 34.14 -26.91
C VAL A 352 12.78 34.89 -26.83
N VAL A 353 11.82 34.40 -26.04
CA VAL A 353 10.49 35.02 -25.88
C VAL A 353 10.57 36.39 -25.21
N VAL A 354 11.57 36.65 -24.35
CA VAL A 354 11.72 37.96 -23.69
C VAL A 354 12.62 38.91 -24.48
N LEU A 355 13.76 38.44 -25.00
CA LEU A 355 14.73 39.29 -25.70
C LEU A 355 14.25 39.72 -27.08
N VAL A 356 13.49 38.89 -27.82
CA VAL A 356 13.02 39.26 -29.15
C VAL A 356 12.01 40.43 -29.10
N PRO A 357 10.97 40.41 -28.25
CA PRO A 357 10.08 41.56 -28.08
C PRO A 357 10.79 42.79 -27.53
N MET A 358 11.75 42.61 -26.60
CA MET A 358 12.52 43.74 -26.05
C MET A 358 13.39 44.41 -27.13
N ALA A 359 14.04 43.61 -28.00
CA ALA A 359 14.80 44.13 -29.14
C ALA A 359 13.88 44.82 -30.18
N MET A 360 12.70 44.25 -30.45
CA MET A 360 11.70 44.90 -31.32
C MET A 360 11.21 46.22 -30.74
N ALA A 361 10.94 46.29 -29.43
CA ALA A 361 10.53 47.52 -28.75
C ALA A 361 11.64 48.58 -28.82
N LEU A 362 12.90 48.21 -28.60
CA LEU A 362 14.04 49.11 -28.76
C LEU A 362 14.18 49.63 -30.20
N MET A 363 13.97 48.78 -31.21
CA MET A 363 13.96 49.23 -32.60
C MET A 363 12.80 50.19 -32.91
N MET A 364 11.60 49.94 -32.38
CA MET A 364 10.47 50.87 -32.53
C MET A 364 10.74 52.21 -31.85
N ILE A 365 11.31 52.22 -30.64
CA ILE A 365 11.71 53.44 -29.94
C ILE A 365 12.77 54.20 -30.75
N HIS A 366 13.76 53.50 -31.31
CA HIS A 366 14.78 54.11 -32.17
C HIS A 366 14.15 54.78 -33.40
N GLU A 367 13.25 54.09 -34.11
CA GLU A 367 12.61 54.63 -35.30
C GLU A 367 11.70 55.83 -34.96
N TYR A 368 11.01 55.78 -33.82
CA TYR A 368 10.24 56.91 -33.29
C TYR A 368 11.14 58.12 -32.97
N LEU A 369 12.26 57.92 -32.26
CA LEU A 369 13.22 58.98 -31.96
C LEU A 369 13.87 59.58 -33.22
N ARG A 370 14.10 58.75 -34.24
CA ARG A 370 14.60 59.19 -35.55
C ARG A 370 13.61 60.10 -36.26
N GLN A 371 12.32 59.78 -36.23
CA GLN A 371 11.26 60.62 -36.78
C GLN A 371 11.12 61.95 -36.01
N CYS A 372 11.41 61.98 -34.71
CA CYS A 372 11.41 63.19 -33.88
C CYS A 372 12.65 64.08 -34.03
N SER A 373 13.60 63.78 -34.94
CA SER A 373 14.80 64.59 -35.22
C SER A 373 15.70 64.88 -34.01
N VAL A 374 15.84 63.93 -33.09
CA VAL A 374 16.81 64.02 -31.98
C VAL A 374 18.09 63.28 -32.37
N SER A 375 19.20 64.00 -32.57
CA SER A 375 20.51 63.40 -32.81
C SER A 375 21.11 62.90 -31.49
N VAL A 376 21.12 61.58 -31.25
CA VAL A 376 21.81 60.98 -30.10
C VAL A 376 23.01 60.16 -30.61
N PRO A 377 24.26 60.65 -30.47
CA PRO A 377 25.44 59.94 -30.98
C PRO A 377 25.81 58.67 -30.18
N ASP A 378 25.54 58.64 -28.87
CA ASP A 378 26.07 57.60 -27.97
C ASP A 378 25.25 56.29 -27.95
N VAL A 379 23.99 56.32 -28.40
CA VAL A 379 23.13 55.13 -28.48
C VAL A 379 23.44 54.29 -29.74
N MET A 380 24.06 54.88 -30.77
CA MET A 380 24.43 54.16 -31.99
C MET A 380 25.55 53.13 -31.76
N VAL A 381 26.55 53.45 -30.94
CA VAL A 381 27.72 52.58 -30.73
C VAL A 381 27.33 51.33 -29.93
N THR A 382 26.48 51.49 -28.92
CA THR A 382 26.01 50.40 -28.06
C THR A 382 25.05 49.45 -28.80
N LEU A 383 24.11 49.96 -29.60
CA LEU A 383 23.20 49.12 -30.39
C LEU A 383 23.92 48.36 -31.52
N PHE A 384 24.94 48.96 -32.16
CA PHE A 384 25.71 48.26 -33.19
C PHE A 384 26.58 47.14 -32.61
N GLN A 385 27.15 47.36 -31.41
CA GLN A 385 27.86 46.31 -30.66
C GLN A 385 26.92 45.19 -30.20
N VAL A 386 25.71 45.51 -29.73
CA VAL A 386 24.71 44.49 -29.35
C VAL A 386 24.24 43.71 -30.58
N LYS A 387 24.04 44.37 -31.73
CA LYS A 387 23.66 43.70 -32.99
C LYS A 387 24.76 42.77 -33.52
N SER A 388 26.03 43.15 -33.42
CA SER A 388 27.15 42.28 -33.84
C SER A 388 27.39 41.13 -32.86
N ALA A 389 27.21 41.36 -31.56
CA ALA A 389 27.29 40.32 -30.53
C ALA A 389 26.16 39.30 -30.71
N LEU A 390 24.93 39.75 -30.96
CA LEU A 390 23.79 38.87 -31.21
C LEU A 390 23.95 38.09 -32.52
N SER A 391 24.42 38.70 -33.62
CA SER A 391 24.62 37.97 -34.88
C SER A 391 25.73 36.92 -34.78
N GLY A 392 26.82 37.22 -34.06
CA GLY A 392 27.89 36.26 -33.76
C GLY A 392 27.43 35.10 -32.87
N GLN A 393 26.64 35.39 -31.83
CA GLN A 393 26.06 34.37 -30.95
C GLN A 393 25.02 33.50 -31.67
N TRP A 394 24.24 34.05 -32.59
CA TRP A 394 23.31 33.28 -33.42
C TRP A 394 24.01 32.35 -34.42
N ALA A 395 25.14 32.77 -35.00
CA ALA A 395 25.94 31.90 -35.88
C ALA A 395 26.58 30.73 -35.11
N LEU A 396 27.09 31.00 -33.91
CA LEU A 396 27.63 29.98 -33.00
C LEU A 396 26.55 29.03 -32.47
N ALA A 397 25.38 29.55 -32.08
CA ALA A 397 24.24 28.75 -31.64
C ALA A 397 23.70 27.86 -32.78
N ARG A 398 23.67 28.37 -34.02
CA ARG A 398 23.27 27.58 -35.20
C ARG A 398 24.29 26.50 -35.54
N GLN A 399 25.58 26.78 -35.44
CA GLN A 399 26.62 25.75 -35.60
C GLN A 399 26.55 24.69 -34.49
N ALA A 400 26.34 25.09 -33.23
CA ALA A 400 26.17 24.17 -32.12
C ALA A 400 24.93 23.29 -32.29
N TYR A 401 23.80 23.87 -32.72
CA TYR A 401 22.55 23.15 -32.97
C TYR A 401 22.64 22.16 -34.13
N VAL A 402 23.29 22.53 -35.23
CA VAL A 402 23.54 21.60 -36.36
C VAL A 402 24.49 20.48 -35.94
N LYS A 403 25.48 20.76 -35.09
CA LYS A 403 26.40 19.74 -34.58
C LYS A 403 25.69 18.77 -33.62
N LEU A 404 24.74 19.24 -32.82
CA LEU A 404 23.93 18.45 -31.88
C LEU A 404 22.84 17.60 -32.55
N MET A 405 22.41 17.95 -33.76
CA MET A 405 21.41 17.19 -34.54
C MET A 405 22.03 16.06 -35.39
N TYR A 406 23.34 16.08 -35.62
CA TYR A 406 24.06 15.11 -36.46
C TYR A 406 25.00 14.16 -35.69
N THR A 407 25.11 14.33 -34.37
CA THR A 407 25.78 13.40 -33.44
C THR A 407 24.76 12.85 -32.47
#